data_AF-A0A2G5QPG0-F1
#
_entry.id   AF-A0A2G5QPG0-F1
#
_cell.length_a   1.000
_cell.length_b   1.000
_cell.length_c   1.000
_cell.angle_alpha   90.00
_cell.angle_beta   90.00
_cell.angle_gamma   90.00
#
_symmetry.space_group_name_H-M   'P 1'
#
loop_
_entity.id
_entity.type
_entity.pdbx_description
1 polymer ?
#
loop_
_entity_poly.entity_id
_entity_poly.type
_entity_poly.pdbx_seq_one_letter_code
_entity_poly.pdbx_strand_id
1 'polypeptide(L)'
;MASMNLPPPPAAVAGPVIETRSSPRLKILWAHANPDPKGLLVAGQVRRGSATVVVAGGHLDVDAYAATGVLIAHRTTRWNGLLNGGRGSHPAGYAVRLDVAASDVARIVVSHHLADHRAMEAGR
;
A
#
# COMPACT_ATOMS: atom_id res chain seq x y z
N MET A 1 16.17 -7.23 -46.99
CA MET A 1 15.94 -7.43 -45.55
C MET A 1 15.42 -6.12 -44.99
N ALA A 2 14.13 -6.06 -44.62
CA ALA A 2 13.53 -4.83 -44.11
C ALA A 2 13.63 -4.82 -42.58
N SER A 3 14.44 -3.92 -42.02
CA SER A 3 14.44 -3.62 -40.58
C SER A 3 13.13 -2.92 -40.23
N MET A 4 12.21 -3.64 -39.59
CA MET A 4 11.02 -3.05 -38.98
C MET A 4 11.47 -2.21 -37.79
N ASN A 5 11.44 -0.89 -37.95
CA ASN A 5 11.64 0.07 -36.88
C ASN A 5 10.37 0.02 -36.00
N LEU A 6 10.39 -0.81 -34.96
CA LEU A 6 9.32 -0.84 -33.96
C LEU A 6 9.31 0.53 -33.25
N PRO A 7 8.15 1.19 -33.10
CA PRO A 7 8.09 2.42 -32.32
C PRO A 7 8.58 2.12 -30.90
N PRO A 8 9.34 3.04 -30.27
CA PRO A 8 9.73 2.87 -28.88
C PRO A 8 8.44 2.66 -28.05
N PRO A 9 8.45 1.73 -27.07
CA PRO A 9 7.30 1.55 -26.20
C PRO A 9 6.93 2.93 -25.61
N PRO A 10 5.64 3.26 -25.47
CA PRO A 10 5.24 4.51 -24.83
C PRO A 10 5.98 4.61 -23.49
N ALA A 11 6.64 5.73 -23.25
CA ALA A 11 7.36 5.97 -22.01
C ALA A 11 6.39 5.66 -20.86
N ALA A 12 6.70 4.62 -20.08
CA ALA A 12 5.91 4.29 -18.90
C ALA A 12 5.86 5.55 -18.06
N VAL A 13 4.67 6.15 -17.91
CA VAL A 13 4.46 7.24 -16.96
C VAL A 13 4.93 6.68 -15.64
N ALA A 14 6.06 7.18 -15.13
CA ALA A 14 6.65 6.68 -13.92
C ALA A 14 5.63 6.90 -12.81
N GLY A 15 4.97 5.83 -12.39
CA GLY A 15 4.03 5.86 -11.28
C GLY A 15 4.74 6.27 -9.99
N PRO A 16 3.99 6.58 -8.92
CA PRO A 16 4.57 6.92 -7.63
C PRO A 16 5.53 5.81 -7.17
N VAL A 17 6.64 6.20 -6.55
CA VAL A 17 7.54 5.24 -5.90
C VAL A 17 6.84 4.62 -4.71
N ILE A 18 6.83 3.30 -4.60
CA ILE A 18 6.11 2.60 -3.52
C ILE A 18 7.12 1.98 -2.55
N GLU A 19 7.02 2.37 -1.28
CA GLU A 19 7.76 1.80 -0.16
C GLU A 19 6.82 0.96 0.72
N THR A 20 7.28 -0.22 1.14
CA THR A 20 6.53 -1.09 2.03
C THR A 20 7.29 -1.32 3.34
N ARG A 21 6.65 -1.00 4.46
CA ARG A 21 7.20 -1.16 5.81
C ARG A 21 6.46 -2.29 6.53
N SER A 22 7.02 -3.48 6.41
CA SER A 22 6.52 -4.67 7.10
C SER A 22 6.78 -4.61 8.59
N SER A 23 6.05 -5.41 9.37
CA SER A 23 6.29 -5.62 10.79
C SER A 23 6.61 -7.10 11.08
N PRO A 24 7.08 -7.44 12.28
CA PRO A 24 7.25 -8.84 12.68
C PRO A 24 5.95 -9.68 12.62
N ARG A 25 4.77 -9.05 12.71
CA ARG A 25 3.47 -9.74 12.68
C ARG A 25 2.87 -9.85 11.28
N LEU A 26 3.10 -8.85 10.44
CA LEU A 26 2.53 -8.77 9.10
C LEU A 26 3.59 -8.34 8.09
N LYS A 27 3.79 -9.17 7.07
CA LYS A 27 4.66 -8.87 5.93
C LYS A 27 3.81 -8.35 4.77
N ILE A 28 4.17 -7.19 4.25
CA ILE A 28 3.65 -6.67 2.99
C ILE A 28 4.47 -7.31 1.86
N LEU A 29 3.82 -8.00 0.95
CA LEU A 29 4.46 -8.74 -0.15
C LEU A 29 4.70 -7.85 -1.36
N TRP A 30 3.69 -7.07 -1.71
CA TRP A 30 3.72 -6.09 -2.78
C TRP A 30 2.61 -5.06 -2.56
N ALA A 31 2.78 -3.93 -3.22
CA ALA A 31 1.81 -2.84 -3.28
C ALA A 31 1.92 -2.17 -4.65
N HIS A 32 0.80 -1.73 -5.21
CA HIS A 32 0.73 -0.92 -6.41
C HIS A 32 -0.31 0.18 -6.22
N ALA A 33 -0.19 1.24 -7.02
CA ALA A 33 -1.12 2.35 -7.01
C ALA A 33 -1.62 2.60 -8.43
N ASN A 34 -2.94 2.60 -8.60
CA ASN A 34 -3.60 2.85 -9.87
C ASN A 34 -4.49 4.09 -9.76
N PRO A 35 -4.48 4.97 -10.76
CA PRO A 35 -5.48 6.02 -10.87
C PRO A 35 -6.90 5.43 -10.85
N ASP A 36 -7.80 6.04 -10.09
CA ASP A 36 -9.22 5.68 -9.99
C ASP A 36 -10.06 6.95 -10.23
N PRO A 37 -11.28 6.86 -10.79
CA PRO A 37 -12.12 8.04 -11.01
C PRO A 37 -12.40 8.87 -9.74
N LYS A 38 -12.24 8.26 -8.56
CA LYS A 38 -12.44 8.90 -7.25
C LYS A 38 -11.13 9.10 -6.49
N GLY A 39 -9.97 9.14 -7.17
CA GLY A 39 -8.66 9.42 -6.58
C GLY A 39 -7.60 8.39 -6.95
N LEU A 40 -6.89 7.85 -5.96
CA LEU A 40 -5.83 6.88 -6.15
C LEU A 40 -6.14 5.59 -5.37
N LEU A 41 -6.24 4.48 -6.08
CA LEU A 41 -6.44 3.16 -5.47
C LEU A 41 -5.09 2.50 -5.20
N VAL A 42 -4.77 2.32 -3.93
CA VAL A 42 -3.58 1.60 -3.48
C VAL A 42 -4.01 0.19 -3.06
N ALA A 43 -3.48 -0.82 -3.74
CA ALA A 43 -3.79 -2.21 -3.47
C ALA A 43 -2.52 -3.04 -3.30
N GLY A 44 -2.62 -4.11 -2.53
CA GLY A 44 -1.47 -4.94 -2.21
C GLY A 44 -1.83 -6.30 -1.68
N GLN A 45 -0.81 -7.09 -1.40
CA GLN A 45 -0.94 -8.34 -0.65
C GLN A 45 -0.11 -8.30 0.63
N VAL A 46 -0.67 -8.88 1.68
CA VAL A 46 -0.01 -9.08 2.96
C VAL A 46 -0.10 -10.54 3.37
N ARG A 47 0.81 -10.97 4.26
CA ARG A 47 0.78 -12.28 4.89
C ARG A 47 1.26 -12.19 6.33
N ARG A 48 1.07 -13.27 7.11
CA ARG A 48 1.67 -13.38 8.45
C ARG A 48 3.20 -13.28 8.35
N GLY A 49 3.78 -12.49 9.25
CA GLY A 49 5.22 -12.33 9.37
C GLY A 49 5.93 -13.60 9.87
N SER A 50 5.26 -14.39 10.70
CA SER A 50 5.75 -15.69 11.20
C SER A 50 4.62 -16.70 11.41
N ALA A 51 4.96 -17.98 11.46
CA ALA A 51 4.02 -19.07 11.78
C ALA A 51 3.56 -19.08 13.26
N THR A 52 4.31 -18.45 14.17
CA THR A 52 3.96 -18.33 15.60
C THR A 52 2.98 -17.20 15.88
N VAL A 53 2.73 -16.33 14.89
CA VAL A 53 1.73 -15.25 14.99
C VAL A 53 0.35 -15.83 14.70
N VAL A 54 -0.43 -16.00 15.77
CA VAL A 54 -1.80 -16.55 15.70
C VAL A 54 -2.79 -15.51 15.17
N VAL A 55 -2.63 -14.25 15.59
CA VAL A 55 -3.45 -13.12 15.12
C VAL A 55 -2.51 -12.03 14.63
N ALA A 56 -2.46 -11.84 13.32
CA ALA A 56 -1.73 -10.73 12.69
C ALA A 56 -2.66 -9.53 12.53
N GLY A 57 -3.49 -9.20 13.53
CA GLY A 57 -4.38 -8.05 13.49
C GLY A 57 -3.61 -6.73 13.63
N GLY A 58 -4.23 -5.64 13.19
CA GLY A 58 -3.64 -4.30 13.24
C GLY A 58 -4.25 -3.37 12.20
N HIS A 59 -3.44 -2.44 11.73
CA HIS A 59 -3.81 -1.43 10.75
C HIS A 59 -2.75 -1.36 9.65
N LEU A 60 -3.19 -1.17 8.41
CA LEU A 60 -2.34 -0.78 7.30
C LEU A 60 -2.56 0.72 7.07
N ASP A 61 -1.51 1.49 7.31
CA ASP A 61 -1.48 2.91 7.01
C ASP A 61 -0.89 3.10 5.61
N VAL A 62 -1.57 3.91 4.80
CA VAL A 62 -1.19 4.28 3.45
C VAL A 62 -1.01 5.79 3.40
N ASP A 63 0.25 6.21 3.32
CA ASP A 63 0.67 7.60 3.25
C ASP A 63 1.07 7.96 1.82
N ALA A 64 0.50 9.02 1.26
CA ALA A 64 0.90 9.58 -0.03
C ALA A 64 1.63 10.91 0.17
N TYR A 65 2.78 11.03 -0.47
CA TYR A 65 3.65 12.18 -0.42
C TYR A 65 3.80 12.83 -1.81
N ALA A 66 3.79 14.16 -1.83
CA ALA A 66 4.16 14.94 -3.00
C ALA A 66 5.67 14.85 -3.28
N ALA A 67 6.11 15.33 -4.45
CA ALA A 67 7.54 15.38 -4.82
C ALA A 67 8.38 16.22 -3.83
N THR A 68 7.75 17.17 -3.13
CA THR A 68 8.36 17.98 -2.08
C THR A 68 8.62 17.21 -0.77
N GLY A 69 8.10 15.97 -0.65
CA GLY A 69 8.14 15.19 0.58
C GLY A 69 7.01 15.50 1.56
N VAL A 70 6.10 16.41 1.23
CA VAL A 70 4.92 16.74 2.05
C VAL A 70 3.89 15.63 1.98
N LEU A 71 3.34 15.21 3.13
CA LEU A 71 2.21 14.29 3.20
C LEU A 71 0.96 14.98 2.67
N ILE A 72 0.35 14.43 1.61
CA ILE A 72 -0.83 14.99 0.94
C ILE A 72 -2.08 14.14 1.13
N ALA A 73 -1.94 12.86 1.48
CA ALA A 73 -3.05 12.05 1.95
C ALA A 73 -2.59 10.93 2.88
N HIS A 74 -3.48 10.57 3.79
CA HIS A 74 -3.31 9.45 4.71
C HIS A 74 -4.64 8.68 4.82
N ARG A 75 -4.54 7.35 4.78
CA ARG A 75 -5.66 6.46 5.09
C ARG A 75 -5.17 5.25 5.85
N THR A 76 -5.95 4.89 6.85
CA THR A 76 -5.79 3.65 7.60
C THR A 76 -6.88 2.67 7.19
N THR A 77 -6.50 1.43 6.90
CA THR A 77 -7.44 0.33 6.78
C THR A 77 -7.19 -0.70 7.86
N ARG A 78 -8.27 -1.17 8.48
CA ARG A 78 -8.17 -2.18 9.53
C ARG A 78 -7.87 -3.52 8.91
N TRP A 79 -6.81 -4.14 9.41
CA TRP A 79 -6.47 -5.49 9.05
C TRP A 79 -6.95 -6.43 10.16
N ASN A 80 -8.00 -7.20 9.88
CA ASN A 80 -8.71 -8.02 10.87
C ASN A 80 -7.93 -9.29 11.31
N GLY A 81 -6.74 -9.54 10.74
CA GLY A 81 -5.88 -10.65 11.13
C GLY A 81 -6.37 -12.03 10.70
N LEU A 82 -7.55 -12.14 10.09
CA LEU A 82 -8.13 -13.38 9.57
C LEU A 82 -7.65 -13.59 8.14
N LEU A 83 -6.48 -14.23 8.01
CA LEU A 83 -6.10 -14.90 6.77
C LEU A 83 -6.90 -16.19 6.70
N ASN A 84 -7.70 -16.36 5.64
CA ASN A 84 -8.48 -17.59 5.45
C ASN A 84 -7.60 -18.85 5.62
N GLY A 85 -8.01 -19.75 6.52
CA GLY A 85 -7.62 -21.16 6.51
C GLY A 85 -6.30 -21.55 7.21
N GLY A 86 -6.42 -22.08 8.43
CA GLY A 86 -5.53 -23.13 8.96
C GLY A 86 -4.07 -22.76 9.24
N ARG A 87 -3.23 -23.80 9.43
CA ARG A 87 -1.79 -23.72 9.77
C ARG A 87 -0.93 -23.05 8.67
N GLY A 88 -1.52 -22.46 7.63
CA GLY A 88 -0.84 -21.84 6.48
C GLY A 88 -0.90 -20.31 6.47
N SER A 89 0.24 -19.67 6.19
CA SER A 89 0.36 -18.22 5.97
C SER A 89 -0.12 -17.84 4.56
N HIS A 90 -1.42 -17.99 4.28
CA HIS A 90 -1.99 -17.60 2.99
C HIS A 90 -1.95 -16.08 2.83
N PRO A 91 -1.44 -15.54 1.71
CA PRO A 91 -1.55 -14.12 1.43
C PRO A 91 -3.01 -13.68 1.33
N ALA A 92 -3.32 -12.46 1.74
CA ALA A 92 -4.59 -11.83 1.41
C ALA A 92 -4.41 -10.39 0.97
N GLY A 93 -5.37 -9.94 0.18
CA GLY A 93 -5.35 -8.62 -0.46
C GLY A 93 -5.87 -7.53 0.47
N TYR A 94 -5.38 -6.32 0.25
CA TYR A 94 -6.00 -5.09 0.76
C TYR A 94 -6.15 -4.09 -0.39
N ALA A 95 -7.11 -3.19 -0.25
CA ALA A 95 -7.31 -2.08 -1.16
C ALA A 95 -7.77 -0.85 -0.36
N VAL A 96 -7.16 0.30 -0.63
CA VAL A 96 -7.42 1.57 0.05
C VAL A 96 -7.49 2.66 -1.00
N ARG A 97 -8.53 3.48 -0.94
CA ARG A 97 -8.68 4.65 -1.81
C ARG A 97 -8.19 5.90 -1.09
N LEU A 98 -7.24 6.60 -1.70
CA LEU A 98 -6.81 7.94 -1.28
C LEU A 98 -7.54 8.97 -2.14
N ASP A 99 -7.98 10.06 -1.51
CA ASP A 99 -8.69 11.16 -2.18
C ASP A 99 -7.69 12.20 -2.74
N VAL A 100 -6.76 11.72 -3.59
CA VAL A 100 -5.71 12.52 -4.25
C VAL A 100 -5.52 12.06 -5.69
N ALA A 101 -5.11 12.98 -6.56
CA ALA A 101 -4.81 12.65 -7.94
C ALA A 101 -3.46 11.93 -8.05
N ALA A 102 -3.39 10.92 -8.94
CA ALA A 102 -2.15 10.18 -9.17
C ALA A 102 -0.98 11.05 -9.61
N SER A 103 -1.26 12.17 -10.31
CA SER A 103 -0.26 13.14 -10.77
C SER A 103 0.43 13.90 -9.64
N ASP A 104 -0.22 14.01 -8.48
CA ASP A 104 0.28 14.81 -7.36
C ASP A 104 1.13 13.97 -6.39
N VAL A 105 1.06 12.64 -6.53
CA VAL A 105 1.74 11.69 -5.67
C VAL A 105 3.06 11.27 -6.30
N ALA A 106 4.17 11.60 -5.64
CA ALA A 106 5.50 11.13 -6.04
C ALA A 106 5.88 9.82 -5.32
N ARG A 107 5.36 9.62 -4.11
CA ARG A 107 5.72 8.48 -3.27
C ARG A 107 4.57 8.01 -2.39
N ILE A 108 4.46 6.70 -2.23
CA ILE A 108 3.50 6.05 -1.34
C ILE A 108 4.26 5.18 -0.34
N VAL A 109 3.90 5.29 0.94
CA VAL A 109 4.41 4.42 1.98
C VAL A 109 3.25 3.60 2.54
N VAL A 110 3.36 2.28 2.45
CA VAL A 110 2.42 1.36 3.11
C VAL A 110 3.10 0.78 4.34
N SER A 111 2.51 0.95 5.52
CA SER A 111 3.09 0.49 6.78
C SER A 111 2.08 -0.26 7.64
N HIS A 112 2.54 -1.26 8.40
CA HIS A 112 1.69 -2.01 9.32
C HIS A 112 1.93 -1.62 10.77
N HIS A 113 0.86 -1.33 11.51
CA HIS A 113 0.86 -0.95 12.93
C HIS A 113 -0.04 -1.88 13.77
N LEU A 114 0.38 -2.12 15.03
CA LEU A 114 -0.20 -3.16 15.90
C LEU A 114 -1.37 -2.69 16.78
N ALA A 115 -1.44 -1.41 17.10
CA ALA A 115 -2.52 -0.84 17.92
C ALA A 115 -3.56 -0.18 17.01
N ASP A 116 -4.80 -0.03 17.50
CA ASP A 116 -5.62 1.10 17.10
C ASP A 116 -4.71 2.32 17.17
N HIS A 117 -4.39 2.92 16.02
CA HIS A 117 -3.81 4.25 16.02
C HIS A 117 -4.85 5.07 16.77
N ARG A 118 -4.59 5.32 18.05
CA ARG A 118 -5.27 6.36 18.81
C ARG A 118 -5.24 7.53 17.85
N ALA A 119 -6.41 7.97 17.40
CA ALA A 119 -6.51 9.22 16.68
C ALA A 119 -5.61 10.20 17.42
N MET A 120 -4.48 10.58 16.83
CA MET A 120 -3.78 11.78 17.26
C MET A 120 -4.53 13.00 16.68
N GLU A 121 -5.87 12.96 16.73
CA GLU A 121 -6.66 14.10 17.14
C GLU A 121 -6.61 14.17 18.68
N ALA A 122 -5.55 14.77 19.18
CA ALA A 122 -5.49 15.47 20.47
C ALA A 122 -4.16 16.23 20.42
N GLY A 123 -4.09 17.52 20.14
CA GLY A 123 -5.07 18.58 20.35
C GLY A 123 -4.29 19.74 20.95
N ARG A 124 -4.07 20.79 20.16
CA ARG A 124 -4.16 22.22 20.52
C ARG A 124 -3.68 23.06 19.34
#